data_AF-A0A7C5EQH9-F1
#
_entry.id   AF-A0A7C5EQH9-F1
#
_cell.length_a   1.000
_cell.length_b   1.000
_cell.length_c   1.000
_cell.angle_alpha   90.00
_cell.angle_beta   90.00
_cell.angle_gamma   90.00
#
_symmetry.space_group_name_H-M   'P 1'
#
loop_
_entity.id
_entity.type
_entity.pdbx_description
1 polymer ?
#
loop_
_entity_poly.entity_id
_entity_poly.type
_entity_poly.pdbx_seq_one_letter_code
_entity_poly.pdbx_strand_id
1 'polypeptide(L)'
;MARSESMKRLSELASKHDLSAFEEAWAEALAEGAQDVPALLDAVTALEAQGHIQKAFNYLQLLLPALVDAGGRDEEAFKVLRRMAKLNPRDKKLRGHFTEIFRRMYPDHEGIDDLIRHSRIESDPDLLKAANRLHSYLQFKVGGYVQHPAGWGVGIVKSIDYHDATVIIDFDEAKNHEIEMEVACRITRHLDPEGFKAMKHDRIEKLIEMAESERAALVKMVVVERDRPTTVRDLRDRITDGIVPTKEWSRWWSKARSQLKRDPRVRLGTGVNARIEVTERDLAFEDTILSNMRSLPNLPRKIKYMRELFQDTETQPENRHGLVVAAGVLAKSAAEEKERYPGAMLSLALMLERVAETVDEYQIPDELKIDSVITDPRAILDALATVPVAADRKAILERIKKRFPEFWPEFLERAFLVGAADVCDVATKELMQLGELERLNRVMELVIDRFREHRGSFLWLAKAVLKGNLPDVLPRPKLTSLFEKILLMHAHCTNLELQKEDLAYRKECRTIEKFLTSKTNDLVRRTLEECTLEEAMNFYSMVRGSRSLPEDVQNSLVAIILRTRPDVAKRRAQDQERANQILDQAPVDEGVLWVTAEGYARFQSEYNKLVNDEIPL
;
A
#
# COMPACT_ATOMS: atom_id res chain seq x y z
N MET A 1 -19.09 -0.99 -28.11
CA MET A 1 -18.94 -2.35 -28.67
C MET A 1 -18.72 -2.31 -30.19
N ALA A 2 -19.55 -1.61 -30.98
CA ALA A 2 -19.41 -1.51 -32.45
C ALA A 2 -18.01 -1.11 -32.96
N ARG A 3 -17.33 -0.14 -32.31
CA ARG A 3 -15.98 0.33 -32.68
C ARG A 3 -14.88 -0.74 -32.68
N SER A 4 -15.02 -1.81 -31.89
CA SER A 4 -14.02 -2.89 -31.84
C SER A 4 -14.18 -3.91 -32.96
N GLU A 5 -15.33 -3.93 -33.62
CA GLU A 5 -15.72 -5.00 -34.56
C GLU A 5 -15.40 -4.58 -36.00
N SER A 6 -15.65 -3.32 -36.34
CA SER A 6 -15.26 -2.73 -37.64
C SER A 6 -13.74 -2.64 -37.82
N MET A 7 -13.00 -2.26 -36.76
CA MET A 7 -11.52 -2.26 -36.75
C MET A 7 -10.94 -3.65 -37.05
N LYS A 8 -11.50 -4.70 -36.44
CA LYS A 8 -11.03 -6.07 -36.67
C LYS A 8 -11.34 -6.55 -38.08
N ARG A 9 -12.53 -6.24 -38.61
CA ARG A 9 -12.99 -6.73 -39.92
C ARG A 9 -12.09 -6.25 -41.08
N LEU A 10 -11.81 -4.94 -41.19
CA LEU A 10 -11.00 -4.39 -42.30
C LEU A 10 -9.51 -4.79 -42.21
N SER A 11 -8.93 -4.76 -41.01
CA SER A 11 -7.53 -5.18 -40.81
C SER A 11 -7.34 -6.70 -41.00
N GLU A 12 -8.31 -7.53 -40.61
CA GLU A 12 -8.30 -8.98 -40.88
C GLU A 12 -8.47 -9.29 -42.36
N LEU A 13 -9.38 -8.59 -43.07
CA LEU A 13 -9.58 -8.77 -44.51
C LEU A 13 -8.35 -8.36 -45.31
N ALA A 14 -7.73 -7.22 -44.96
CA ALA A 14 -6.43 -6.85 -45.50
C ALA A 14 -5.41 -7.98 -45.26
N SER A 15 -5.29 -8.47 -44.02
CA SER A 15 -4.32 -9.52 -43.64
C SER A 15 -4.52 -10.88 -44.32
N LYS A 16 -5.71 -11.18 -44.85
CA LYS A 16 -6.05 -12.46 -45.51
C LYS A 16 -5.82 -12.47 -47.03
N HIS A 17 -5.26 -11.41 -47.62
CA HIS A 17 -5.09 -11.22 -49.07
C HIS A 17 -6.40 -11.23 -49.89
N ASP A 18 -7.56 -11.08 -49.25
CA ASP A 18 -8.83 -10.99 -49.94
C ASP A 18 -9.09 -9.53 -50.36
N LEU A 19 -8.45 -9.13 -51.47
CA LEU A 19 -8.52 -7.75 -51.95
C LEU A 19 -9.94 -7.38 -52.39
N SER A 20 -10.72 -8.31 -52.94
CA SER A 20 -12.09 -8.03 -53.39
C SER A 20 -13.02 -7.72 -52.21
N ALA A 21 -12.99 -8.55 -51.17
CA ALA A 21 -13.77 -8.29 -49.95
C ALA A 21 -13.31 -7.01 -49.22
N PHE A 22 -12.03 -6.66 -49.34
CA PHE A 22 -11.52 -5.39 -48.83
C PHE A 22 -12.10 -4.18 -49.58
N GLU A 23 -12.18 -4.21 -50.93
CA GLU A 23 -12.72 -3.08 -51.70
C GLU A 23 -14.20 -2.84 -51.37
N GLU A 24 -14.99 -3.91 -51.22
CA GLU A 24 -16.40 -3.84 -50.82
C GLU A 24 -16.56 -3.22 -49.43
N ALA A 25 -15.81 -3.71 -48.45
CA ALA A 25 -15.85 -3.18 -47.09
C ALA A 25 -15.34 -1.73 -46.99
N TRP A 26 -14.37 -1.34 -47.82
CA TRP A 26 -13.89 0.04 -47.91
C TRP A 26 -14.95 0.96 -48.51
N ALA A 27 -15.64 0.53 -49.57
CA ALA A 27 -16.73 1.28 -50.18
C ALA A 27 -17.92 1.45 -49.21
N GLU A 28 -18.28 0.40 -48.46
CA GLU A 28 -19.28 0.46 -47.39
C GLU A 28 -18.89 1.49 -46.32
N ALA A 29 -17.64 1.45 -45.83
CA ALA A 29 -17.15 2.41 -44.84
C ALA A 29 -17.17 3.87 -45.34
N LEU A 30 -16.87 4.12 -46.62
CA LEU A 30 -16.99 5.45 -47.22
C LEU A 30 -18.46 5.89 -47.37
N ALA A 31 -19.35 4.98 -47.77
CA ALA A 31 -20.78 5.25 -47.88
C ALA A 31 -21.44 5.58 -46.52
N GLU A 32 -20.93 4.98 -45.44
CA GLU A 32 -21.33 5.29 -44.06
C GLU A 32 -20.71 6.59 -43.51
N GLY A 33 -19.96 7.33 -44.33
CA GLY A 33 -19.35 8.61 -43.98
C GLY A 33 -18.01 8.49 -43.28
N ALA A 34 -17.29 7.38 -43.42
CA ALA A 34 -15.96 7.15 -42.87
C ALA A 34 -15.87 7.44 -41.35
N GLN A 35 -16.78 6.86 -40.57
CA GLN A 35 -16.95 7.16 -39.14
C GLN A 35 -15.73 6.75 -38.29
N ASP A 36 -14.94 5.78 -38.74
CA ASP A 36 -13.77 5.25 -38.02
C ASP A 36 -12.47 5.42 -38.82
N VAL A 37 -11.98 6.66 -38.90
CA VAL A 37 -10.73 6.99 -39.61
C VAL A 37 -9.50 6.24 -39.04
N PRO A 38 -9.34 6.05 -37.72
CA PRO A 38 -8.27 5.21 -37.18
C PRO A 38 -8.28 3.79 -37.77
N ALA A 39 -9.45 3.13 -37.81
CA ALA A 39 -9.59 1.80 -38.41
C ALA A 39 -9.15 1.78 -39.89
N LEU A 40 -9.57 2.79 -40.66
CA LEU A 40 -9.23 2.92 -42.07
C LEU A 40 -7.72 3.15 -42.28
N LEU A 41 -7.06 3.92 -41.42
CA LEU A 41 -5.61 4.11 -41.45
C LEU A 41 -4.84 2.83 -41.08
N ASP A 42 -5.34 2.03 -40.13
CA ASP A 42 -4.77 0.74 -39.77
C ASP A 42 -4.91 -0.27 -40.91
N ALA A 43 -6.07 -0.30 -41.56
CA ALA A 43 -6.34 -1.12 -42.74
C ALA A 43 -5.39 -0.79 -43.91
N VAL A 44 -5.15 0.49 -44.18
CA VAL A 44 -4.16 0.95 -45.18
C VAL A 44 -2.73 0.56 -44.79
N THR A 45 -2.42 0.56 -43.49
CA THR A 45 -1.11 0.11 -42.99
C THR A 45 -0.90 -1.39 -43.19
N ALA A 46 -1.95 -2.20 -43.03
CA ALA A 46 -1.90 -3.62 -43.36
C ALA A 46 -1.65 -3.87 -44.86
N LEU A 47 -2.26 -3.07 -45.76
CA LEU A 47 -2.00 -3.14 -47.19
C LEU A 47 -0.57 -2.75 -47.57
N GLU A 48 -0.01 -1.71 -46.94
CA GLU A 48 1.39 -1.32 -47.14
C GLU A 48 2.35 -2.45 -46.72
N ALA A 49 2.10 -3.09 -45.57
CA ALA A 49 2.92 -4.19 -45.06
C ALA A 49 2.96 -5.40 -46.03
N GLN A 50 1.96 -5.52 -46.90
CA GLN A 50 1.88 -6.55 -47.95
C GLN A 50 2.49 -6.12 -49.29
N GLY A 51 3.07 -4.92 -49.37
CA GLY A 51 3.64 -4.37 -50.60
C GLY A 51 2.64 -3.69 -51.53
N HIS A 52 1.36 -3.57 -51.15
CA HIS A 52 0.32 -2.90 -51.96
C HIS A 52 0.32 -1.37 -51.78
N ILE A 53 1.51 -0.74 -51.85
CA ILE A 53 1.72 0.70 -51.55
C ILE A 53 0.86 1.61 -52.45
N GLN A 54 0.77 1.31 -53.75
CA GLN A 54 -0.03 2.13 -54.66
C GLN A 54 -1.53 2.04 -54.38
N LYS A 55 -2.04 0.84 -54.02
CA LYS A 55 -3.45 0.67 -53.64
C LYS A 55 -3.76 1.40 -52.33
N ALA A 56 -2.89 1.24 -51.33
CA ALA A 56 -2.95 1.96 -50.07
C ALA A 56 -3.04 3.49 -50.30
N PHE A 57 -2.23 4.05 -51.20
CA PHE A 57 -2.30 5.46 -51.56
C PHE A 57 -3.62 5.83 -52.25
N ASN A 58 -4.09 5.02 -53.21
CA ASN A 58 -5.35 5.26 -53.93
C ASN A 58 -6.57 5.28 -52.97
N TYR A 59 -6.63 4.38 -51.99
CA TYR A 59 -7.71 4.38 -51.01
C TYR A 59 -7.71 5.64 -50.14
N LEU A 60 -6.53 6.15 -49.75
CA LEU A 60 -6.43 7.43 -49.05
C LEU A 60 -6.85 8.61 -49.93
N GLN A 61 -6.59 8.56 -51.25
CA GLN A 61 -7.07 9.57 -52.19
C GLN A 61 -8.60 9.61 -52.29
N LEU A 62 -9.28 8.49 -52.05
CA LEU A 62 -10.75 8.43 -51.98
C LEU A 62 -11.28 8.91 -50.62
N LEU A 63 -10.57 8.59 -49.54
CA LEU A 63 -10.96 8.99 -48.18
C LEU A 63 -10.81 10.51 -47.95
N LEU A 64 -9.77 11.14 -48.49
CA LEU A 64 -9.49 12.55 -48.23
C LEU A 64 -10.66 13.48 -48.63
N PRO A 65 -11.22 13.42 -49.86
CA PRO A 65 -12.41 14.21 -50.21
C PRO A 65 -13.61 13.90 -49.33
N ALA A 66 -13.85 12.63 -49.00
CA ALA A 66 -14.97 12.25 -48.13
C ALA A 66 -14.91 12.91 -46.74
N LEU A 67 -13.71 13.12 -46.19
CA LEU A 67 -13.52 13.86 -44.93
C LEU A 67 -13.65 15.38 -45.12
N VAL A 68 -13.09 15.92 -46.20
CA VAL A 68 -13.08 17.36 -46.49
C VAL A 68 -14.47 17.88 -46.85
N ASP A 69 -15.25 17.14 -47.64
CA ASP A 69 -16.59 17.51 -48.09
C ASP A 69 -17.64 17.37 -46.98
N ALA A 70 -17.43 16.45 -46.03
CA ALA A 70 -18.30 16.29 -44.87
C ALA A 70 -18.27 17.50 -43.92
N GLY A 71 -17.19 18.29 -43.94
CA GLY A 71 -17.00 19.47 -43.08
C GLY A 71 -16.73 19.13 -41.60
N GLY A 72 -15.90 19.95 -40.93
CA GLY A 72 -15.60 19.78 -39.50
C GLY A 72 -14.70 18.58 -39.17
N ARG A 73 -14.13 17.91 -40.18
CA ARG A 73 -13.24 16.73 -40.03
C ARG A 73 -11.81 17.00 -40.51
N ASP A 74 -11.40 18.27 -40.54
CA ASP A 74 -10.11 18.69 -41.10
C ASP A 74 -8.90 18.14 -40.32
N GLU A 75 -9.01 17.88 -39.01
CA GLU A 75 -7.97 17.17 -38.23
C GLU A 75 -7.75 15.73 -38.68
N GLU A 76 -8.83 15.02 -39.04
CA GLU A 76 -8.74 13.65 -39.55
C GLU A 76 -8.20 13.66 -40.99
N ALA A 77 -8.60 14.64 -41.79
CA ALA A 77 -8.05 14.87 -43.12
C ALA A 77 -6.53 15.16 -43.06
N PHE A 78 -6.06 15.92 -42.06
CA PHE A 78 -4.64 16.14 -41.81
C PHE A 78 -3.90 14.81 -41.49
N LYS A 79 -4.49 13.92 -40.67
CA LYS A 79 -3.90 12.59 -40.39
C LYS A 79 -3.78 11.75 -41.67
N VAL A 80 -4.81 11.79 -42.53
CA VAL A 80 -4.80 11.13 -43.85
C VAL A 80 -3.70 11.71 -44.74
N LEU A 81 -3.58 13.03 -44.86
CA LEU A 81 -2.52 13.67 -45.65
C LEU A 81 -1.12 13.32 -45.17
N ARG A 82 -0.87 13.29 -43.85
CA ARG A 82 0.41 12.83 -43.30
C ARG A 82 0.72 11.40 -43.73
N ARG A 83 -0.29 10.53 -43.78
CA ARG A 83 -0.11 9.15 -44.24
C ARG A 83 0.17 9.09 -45.74
N MET A 84 -0.55 9.86 -46.55
CA MET A 84 -0.30 9.97 -48.00
C MET A 84 1.12 10.47 -48.29
N ALA A 85 1.60 11.48 -47.56
CA ALA A 85 2.96 12.01 -47.72
C ALA A 85 4.06 11.00 -47.33
N LYS A 86 3.78 10.07 -46.40
CA LYS A 86 4.70 8.96 -46.10
C LYS A 86 4.75 7.92 -47.23
N LEU A 87 3.59 7.58 -47.79
CA LEU A 87 3.48 6.58 -48.87
C LEU A 87 4.05 7.09 -50.19
N ASN A 88 3.86 8.38 -50.50
CA ASN A 88 4.37 9.01 -51.73
C ASN A 88 4.96 10.40 -51.46
N PRO A 89 6.20 10.50 -50.94
CA PRO A 89 6.82 11.77 -50.57
C PRO A 89 7.09 12.74 -51.75
N ARG A 90 7.08 12.23 -52.99
CA ARG A 90 7.40 13.00 -54.21
C ARG A 90 6.16 13.62 -54.87
N ASP A 91 4.96 13.32 -54.39
CA ASP A 91 3.74 13.89 -54.94
C ASP A 91 3.63 15.39 -54.62
N LYS A 92 3.88 16.22 -55.63
CA LYS A 92 3.83 17.67 -55.51
C LYS A 92 2.42 18.19 -55.22
N LYS A 93 1.37 17.43 -55.56
CA LYS A 93 -0.03 17.85 -55.35
C LYS A 93 -0.40 17.91 -53.86
N LEU A 94 0.25 17.09 -53.03
CA LEU A 94 -0.04 17.03 -51.59
C LEU A 94 0.24 18.36 -50.87
N ARG A 95 1.17 19.19 -51.38
CA ARG A 95 1.51 20.49 -50.78
C ARG A 95 0.31 21.42 -50.71
N GLY A 96 -0.41 21.54 -51.83
CA GLY A 96 -1.62 22.36 -51.92
C GLY A 96 -2.69 21.88 -50.95
N HIS A 97 -2.89 20.56 -50.83
CA HIS A 97 -3.88 20.00 -49.90
C HIS A 97 -3.53 20.27 -48.43
N PHE A 98 -2.25 20.22 -48.04
CA PHE A 98 -1.86 20.60 -46.68
C PHE A 98 -2.15 22.08 -46.42
N THR A 99 -1.71 22.97 -47.31
CA THR A 99 -1.94 24.43 -47.14
C THR A 99 -3.43 24.75 -47.05
N GLU A 100 -4.26 24.12 -47.89
CA GLU A 100 -5.71 24.28 -47.87
C GLU A 100 -6.33 23.78 -46.55
N ILE A 101 -5.97 22.58 -46.09
CA ILE A 101 -6.48 22.04 -44.83
C ILE A 101 -6.07 22.91 -43.64
N PHE A 102 -4.84 23.43 -43.60
CA PHE A 102 -4.43 24.34 -42.53
C PHE A 102 -5.23 25.66 -42.55
N ARG A 103 -5.48 26.25 -43.71
CA ARG A 103 -6.35 27.44 -43.82
C ARG A 103 -7.78 27.15 -43.39
N ARG A 104 -8.31 25.96 -43.71
CA ARG A 104 -9.66 25.53 -43.30
C ARG A 104 -9.77 25.25 -41.80
N MET A 105 -8.75 24.66 -41.20
CA MET A 105 -8.69 24.42 -39.74
C MET A 105 -8.59 25.72 -38.94
N TYR A 106 -8.02 26.77 -39.54
CA TYR A 106 -7.71 28.03 -38.87
C TYR A 106 -8.12 29.24 -39.73
N PRO A 107 -9.42 29.40 -40.08
CA PRO A 107 -9.88 30.39 -41.05
C PRO A 107 -9.65 31.84 -40.58
N ASP A 108 -9.75 32.07 -39.27
CA ASP A 108 -9.62 33.40 -38.65
C ASP A 108 -8.26 33.61 -37.95
N HIS A 109 -7.25 32.78 -38.26
CA HIS A 109 -5.96 32.87 -37.59
C HIS A 109 -5.07 33.94 -38.23
N GLU A 110 -4.81 35.01 -37.48
CA GLU A 110 -4.10 36.23 -37.91
C GLU A 110 -2.80 35.98 -38.68
N GLY A 111 -1.99 34.99 -38.27
CA GLY A 111 -0.69 34.70 -38.88
C GLY A 111 -0.61 33.48 -39.81
N ILE A 112 -1.72 32.90 -40.27
CA ILE A 112 -1.69 31.59 -40.94
C ILE A 112 -0.80 31.58 -42.20
N ASP A 113 -0.86 32.63 -43.02
CA ASP A 113 -0.08 32.72 -44.26
C ASP A 113 1.43 32.93 -44.01
N ASP A 114 1.79 33.71 -42.99
CA ASP A 114 3.20 33.85 -42.59
C ASP A 114 3.73 32.54 -42.01
N LEU A 115 2.95 31.82 -41.20
CA LEU A 115 3.34 30.50 -40.69
C LEU A 115 3.50 29.47 -41.82
N ILE A 116 2.63 29.49 -42.83
CA ILE A 116 2.78 28.67 -44.05
C ILE A 116 4.12 28.97 -44.71
N ARG A 117 4.47 30.25 -44.88
CA ARG A 117 5.75 30.69 -45.47
C ARG A 117 6.95 30.21 -44.64
N HIS A 118 6.92 30.42 -43.33
CA HIS A 118 8.00 30.05 -42.40
C HIS A 118 8.17 28.53 -42.27
N SER A 119 7.08 27.77 -42.36
CA SER A 119 7.16 26.31 -42.37
C SER A 119 7.82 25.74 -43.63
N ARG A 120 7.86 26.53 -44.71
CA ARG A 120 8.35 26.16 -46.05
C ARG A 120 7.60 24.95 -46.64
N ILE A 121 6.35 24.71 -46.25
CA ILE A 121 5.57 23.57 -46.71
C ILE A 121 5.42 23.48 -48.24
N GLU A 122 5.51 24.61 -48.93
CA GLU A 122 5.42 24.68 -50.39
C GLU A 122 6.74 24.33 -51.11
N SER A 123 7.89 24.47 -50.43
CA SER A 123 9.22 24.38 -51.07
C SER A 123 10.22 23.41 -50.41
N ASP A 124 10.03 23.04 -49.14
CA ASP A 124 10.94 22.15 -48.40
C ASP A 124 10.98 20.76 -49.06
N PRO A 125 12.16 20.20 -49.38
CA PRO A 125 12.27 18.87 -49.98
C PRO A 125 11.58 17.76 -49.16
N ASP A 126 11.48 17.92 -47.84
CA ASP A 126 10.76 17.01 -46.95
C ASP A 126 9.40 17.62 -46.55
N LEU A 127 8.37 17.30 -47.32
CA LEU A 127 7.01 17.77 -47.10
C LEU A 127 6.48 17.40 -45.71
N LEU A 128 6.76 16.18 -45.23
CA LEU A 128 6.21 15.72 -43.95
C LEU A 128 6.85 16.48 -42.79
N LYS A 129 8.16 16.75 -42.87
CA LYS A 129 8.86 17.58 -41.89
C LYS A 129 8.30 19.00 -41.87
N ALA A 130 8.09 19.63 -43.03
CA ALA A 130 7.52 20.97 -43.12
C ALA A 130 6.07 21.03 -42.62
N ALA A 131 5.24 20.04 -42.96
CA ALA A 131 3.87 19.95 -42.46
C ALA A 131 3.79 19.78 -40.94
N ASN A 132 4.67 18.95 -40.36
CA ASN A 132 4.76 18.83 -38.90
C ASN A 132 5.24 20.13 -38.25
N ARG A 133 6.17 20.85 -38.89
CA ARG A 133 6.66 22.15 -38.41
C ARG A 133 5.54 23.19 -38.35
N LEU A 134 4.77 23.32 -39.44
CA LEU A 134 3.58 24.20 -39.47
C LEU A 134 2.58 23.83 -38.38
N HIS A 135 2.28 22.52 -38.24
CA HIS A 135 1.38 22.05 -37.20
C HIS A 135 1.88 22.42 -35.80
N SER A 136 3.19 22.31 -35.52
CA SER A 136 3.78 22.70 -34.25
C SER A 136 3.75 24.22 -34.01
N TYR A 137 3.96 25.05 -35.03
CA TYR A 137 3.82 26.51 -34.89
C TYR A 137 2.41 26.90 -34.46
N LEU A 138 1.39 26.27 -35.03
CA LEU A 138 -0.02 26.51 -34.73
C LEU A 138 -0.44 26.04 -33.32
N GLN A 139 0.43 25.32 -32.60
CA GLN A 139 0.19 24.99 -31.19
C GLN A 139 0.51 26.15 -30.24
N PHE A 140 1.28 27.15 -30.68
CA PHE A 140 1.50 28.36 -29.90
C PHE A 140 0.28 29.27 -29.97
N LYS A 141 -0.21 29.67 -28.80
CA LYS A 141 -1.31 30.62 -28.63
C LYS A 141 -0.94 31.56 -27.50
N VAL A 142 -1.28 32.85 -27.65
CA VAL A 142 -1.16 33.81 -26.55
C VAL A 142 -1.99 33.32 -25.35
N GLY A 143 -1.39 33.34 -24.15
CA GLY A 143 -1.95 32.76 -22.95
C GLY A 143 -1.77 31.23 -22.82
N GLY A 144 -1.21 30.57 -23.82
CA GLY A 144 -0.89 29.14 -23.79
C GLY A 144 0.28 28.82 -22.85
N TYR A 145 0.27 27.60 -22.31
CA TYR A 145 1.29 27.13 -21.37
C TYR A 145 2.29 26.22 -22.05
N VAL A 146 3.56 26.41 -21.72
CA VAL A 146 4.65 25.57 -22.18
C VAL A 146 5.59 25.22 -21.01
N GLN A 147 6.31 24.12 -21.12
CA GLN A 147 7.34 23.72 -20.18
C GLN A 147 8.68 23.62 -20.90
N HIS A 148 9.72 24.21 -20.34
CA HIS A 148 11.10 23.98 -20.76
C HIS A 148 11.73 22.88 -19.88
N PRO A 149 11.95 21.65 -20.38
CA PRO A 149 12.38 20.52 -19.56
C PRO A 149 13.79 20.68 -18.96
N ALA A 150 14.63 21.51 -19.56
CA ALA A 150 16.04 21.62 -19.23
C ALA A 150 16.38 22.73 -18.21
N GLY A 151 15.41 23.46 -17.64
CA GLY A 151 15.69 24.33 -16.49
C GLY A 151 14.75 25.50 -16.23
N TRP A 152 14.26 26.20 -17.27
CA TRP A 152 13.49 27.43 -17.06
C TRP A 152 12.09 27.26 -16.44
N GLY A 153 11.58 26.03 -16.35
CA GLY A 153 10.30 25.74 -15.70
C GLY A 153 9.10 25.85 -16.63
N VAL A 154 7.94 26.15 -16.05
CA VAL A 154 6.69 26.41 -16.78
C VAL A 154 6.67 27.87 -17.23
N GLY A 155 6.10 28.15 -18.39
CA GLY A 155 5.93 29.51 -18.87
C GLY A 155 4.65 29.74 -19.66
N ILE A 156 4.28 31.01 -19.76
CA ILE A 156 3.09 31.49 -20.47
C ILE A 156 3.53 32.26 -21.71
N VAL A 157 2.97 31.93 -22.86
CA VAL A 157 3.18 32.67 -24.11
C VAL A 157 2.51 34.04 -23.98
N LYS A 158 3.29 35.12 -24.02
CA LYS A 158 2.79 36.50 -23.85
C LYS A 158 2.42 37.16 -25.18
N SER A 159 3.23 36.94 -26.21
CA SER A 159 2.97 37.43 -27.56
C SER A 159 3.61 36.52 -28.59
N ILE A 160 3.13 36.63 -29.82
CA ILE A 160 3.62 35.89 -30.98
C ILE A 160 3.80 36.91 -32.10
N ASP A 161 4.97 36.96 -32.70
CA ASP A 161 5.20 37.68 -33.95
C ASP A 161 5.20 36.66 -35.09
N TYR A 162 4.13 36.67 -35.89
CA TYR A 162 4.00 35.75 -37.01
C TYR A 162 4.89 36.15 -38.19
N HIS A 163 5.22 37.44 -38.34
CA HIS A 163 6.05 37.92 -39.44
C HIS A 163 7.49 37.46 -39.31
N ASP A 164 8.05 37.54 -38.10
CA ASP A 164 9.41 37.08 -37.80
C ASP A 164 9.45 35.63 -37.27
N ALA A 165 8.28 35.00 -37.08
CA ALA A 165 8.12 33.70 -36.46
C ALA A 165 8.84 33.59 -35.11
N THR A 166 8.62 34.57 -34.23
CA THR A 166 9.14 34.58 -32.86
C THR A 166 8.01 34.52 -31.83
N VAL A 167 8.32 33.99 -30.64
CA VAL A 167 7.41 33.91 -29.50
C VAL A 167 8.09 34.50 -28.27
N ILE A 168 7.35 35.30 -27.51
CA ILE A 168 7.79 35.79 -26.21
C ILE A 168 7.11 34.97 -25.13
N ILE A 169 7.91 34.32 -24.28
CA ILE A 169 7.43 33.42 -23.23
C ILE A 169 7.96 33.88 -21.87
N ASP A 170 7.05 33.96 -20.89
CA ASP A 170 7.38 34.20 -19.49
C ASP A 170 7.56 32.88 -18.75
N PHE A 171 8.78 32.36 -18.68
CA PHE A 171 9.09 31.18 -17.86
C PHE A 171 9.25 31.53 -16.37
N ASP A 172 9.24 30.53 -15.49
CA ASP A 172 9.52 30.70 -14.06
C ASP A 172 10.86 31.43 -13.82
N GLU A 173 11.94 30.93 -14.43
CA GLU A 173 13.31 31.42 -14.23
C GLU A 173 13.79 32.43 -15.30
N ALA A 174 13.02 32.62 -16.38
CA ALA A 174 13.38 33.49 -17.49
C ALA A 174 12.15 34.22 -18.04
N LYS A 175 11.92 35.43 -17.52
CA LYS A 175 10.80 36.30 -17.95
C LYS A 175 11.11 37.01 -19.26
N ASN A 176 10.06 37.29 -20.03
CA ASN A 176 10.07 38.01 -21.30
C ASN A 176 11.11 37.47 -22.29
N HIS A 177 11.25 36.15 -22.35
CA HIS A 177 12.27 35.51 -23.18
C HIS A 177 11.75 35.34 -24.61
N GLU A 178 12.38 36.06 -25.54
CA GLU A 178 12.07 35.98 -26.98
C GLU A 178 12.82 34.81 -27.62
N ILE A 179 12.10 33.96 -28.35
CA ILE A 179 12.62 32.74 -28.96
C ILE A 179 12.03 32.59 -30.36
N GLU A 180 12.85 32.22 -31.34
CA GLU A 180 12.37 31.77 -32.65
C GLU A 180 11.44 30.55 -32.50
N MET A 181 10.29 30.54 -33.18
CA MET A 181 9.27 29.50 -33.08
C MET A 181 9.83 28.10 -33.38
N GLU A 182 10.75 27.96 -34.35
CA GLU A 182 11.39 26.67 -34.64
C GLU A 182 12.19 26.14 -33.44
N VAL A 183 12.92 27.02 -32.77
CA VAL A 183 13.67 26.67 -31.57
C VAL A 183 12.71 26.38 -30.42
N ALA A 184 11.67 27.20 -30.23
CA ALA A 184 10.66 27.02 -29.19
C ALA A 184 9.96 25.66 -29.31
N CYS A 185 9.57 25.22 -30.52
CA CYS A 185 8.99 23.88 -30.76
C CYS A 185 9.92 22.74 -30.31
N ARG A 186 11.25 22.94 -30.36
CA ARG A 186 12.23 21.90 -30.02
C ARG A 186 12.53 21.85 -28.54
N ILE A 187 12.57 23.00 -27.86
CA ILE A 187 13.01 23.10 -26.46
C ILE A 187 11.85 23.14 -25.47
N THR A 188 10.62 23.32 -25.94
CA THR A 188 9.43 23.38 -25.09
C THR A 188 8.46 22.24 -25.34
N ARG A 189 7.66 21.93 -24.32
CA ARG A 189 6.50 21.04 -24.42
C ARG A 189 5.25 21.81 -24.05
N HIS A 190 4.24 21.80 -24.92
CA HIS A 190 2.93 22.39 -24.60
C HIS A 190 2.28 21.66 -23.42
N LEU A 191 1.65 22.44 -22.54
CA LEU A 191 0.90 21.93 -21.40
C LEU A 191 -0.59 22.16 -21.62
N ASP A 192 -1.40 21.23 -21.11
CA ASP A 192 -2.83 21.45 -20.97
C ASP A 192 -3.06 22.60 -19.96
N PRO A 193 -3.83 23.64 -20.31
CA PRO A 193 -4.18 24.71 -19.37
C PRO A 193 -4.84 24.21 -18.07
N GLU A 194 -5.62 23.12 -18.12
CA GLU A 194 -6.25 22.50 -16.95
C GLU A 194 -5.38 21.38 -16.35
N GLY A 195 -4.14 21.23 -16.84
CA GLY A 195 -3.14 20.31 -16.30
C GLY A 195 -2.51 20.81 -15.00
N PHE A 196 -2.00 19.88 -14.19
CA PHE A 196 -1.45 20.16 -12.88
C PHE A 196 -0.33 21.21 -12.90
N LYS A 197 0.64 21.11 -13.80
CA LYS A 197 1.77 22.06 -13.93
C LYS A 197 1.32 23.45 -14.35
N ALA A 198 0.38 23.54 -15.30
CA ALA A 198 -0.13 24.83 -15.76
C ALA A 198 -0.90 25.52 -14.62
N MET A 199 -1.83 24.81 -13.99
CA MET A 199 -2.56 25.34 -12.83
C MET A 199 -1.64 25.68 -11.66
N LYS A 200 -0.58 24.91 -11.43
CA LYS A 200 0.37 25.20 -10.35
C LYS A 200 1.16 26.49 -10.59
N HIS A 201 1.39 26.86 -11.85
CA HIS A 201 2.18 28.03 -12.21
C HIS A 201 1.48 29.36 -11.84
N ASP A 202 0.16 29.47 -12.07
CA ASP A 202 -0.58 30.73 -11.88
C ASP A 202 -1.99 30.60 -11.27
N ARG A 203 -2.44 29.37 -10.94
CA ARG A 203 -3.76 29.07 -10.37
C ARG A 203 -3.67 28.09 -9.19
N ILE A 204 -2.67 28.27 -8.33
CA ILE A 204 -2.42 27.34 -7.21
C ILE A 204 -3.59 27.31 -6.21
N GLU A 205 -4.32 28.41 -6.05
CA GLU A 205 -5.49 28.49 -5.19
C GLU A 205 -6.59 27.50 -5.61
N LYS A 206 -6.78 27.28 -6.91
CA LYS A 206 -7.72 26.26 -7.42
C LYS A 206 -7.27 24.85 -7.04
N LEU A 207 -5.96 24.58 -7.08
CA LEU A 207 -5.44 23.27 -6.67
C LEU A 207 -5.61 23.04 -5.16
N ILE A 208 -5.48 24.10 -4.35
CA ILE A 208 -5.74 24.07 -2.90
C ILE A 208 -7.22 23.74 -2.65
N GLU A 209 -8.14 24.40 -3.35
CA GLU A 209 -9.58 24.11 -3.27
C GLU A 209 -9.89 22.66 -3.67
N MET A 210 -9.34 22.19 -4.80
CA MET A 210 -9.48 20.80 -5.24
C MET A 210 -8.92 19.80 -4.21
N ALA A 211 -7.86 20.17 -3.47
CA ALA A 211 -7.34 19.32 -2.40
C ALA A 211 -8.32 19.20 -1.22
N GLU A 212 -9.28 20.11 -1.07
CA GLU A 212 -10.30 20.07 -0.04
C GLU A 212 -11.59 19.36 -0.48
N SER A 213 -12.07 19.64 -1.69
CA SER A 213 -13.34 19.14 -2.22
C SER A 213 -13.19 17.87 -3.06
N GLU A 214 -12.16 17.81 -3.92
CA GLU A 214 -12.04 16.88 -5.05
C GLU A 214 -10.70 16.11 -5.06
N ARG A 215 -10.31 15.55 -3.91
CA ARG A 215 -9.01 14.90 -3.70
C ARG A 215 -8.68 13.84 -4.75
N ALA A 216 -9.64 12.97 -5.11
CA ALA A 216 -9.43 11.94 -6.11
C ALA A 216 -9.16 12.54 -7.51
N ALA A 217 -9.85 13.61 -7.88
CA ALA A 217 -9.63 14.32 -9.15
C ALA A 217 -8.24 14.96 -9.19
N LEU A 218 -7.81 15.62 -8.10
CA LEU A 218 -6.46 16.18 -8.00
C LEU A 218 -5.38 15.09 -8.15
N VAL A 219 -5.53 13.94 -7.49
CA VAL A 219 -4.58 12.83 -7.65
C VAL A 219 -4.56 12.32 -9.08
N LYS A 220 -5.72 12.13 -9.71
CA LYS A 220 -5.79 11.67 -11.11
C LYS A 220 -5.09 12.65 -12.05
N MET A 221 -5.31 13.96 -11.88
CA MET A 221 -4.66 15.00 -12.67
C MET A 221 -3.12 14.88 -12.61
N VAL A 222 -2.56 14.71 -11.42
CA VAL A 222 -1.10 14.54 -11.23
C VAL A 222 -0.58 13.25 -11.87
N VAL A 223 -1.34 12.15 -11.80
CA VAL A 223 -0.92 10.85 -12.34
C VAL A 223 -1.00 10.83 -13.87
N VAL A 224 -2.08 11.36 -14.45
CA VAL A 224 -2.31 11.41 -15.90
C VAL A 224 -1.24 12.28 -16.58
N GLU A 225 -0.92 13.45 -16.01
CA GLU A 225 0.09 14.35 -16.59
C GLU A 225 1.48 13.70 -16.68
N ARG A 226 1.77 12.71 -15.82
CA ARG A 226 3.07 12.02 -15.81
C ARG A 226 3.19 10.95 -16.90
N ASP A 227 2.09 10.52 -17.49
CA ASP A 227 2.05 9.44 -18.49
C ASP A 227 2.77 8.16 -18.03
N ARG A 228 2.78 7.93 -16.70
CA ARG A 228 3.37 6.75 -16.06
C ARG A 228 2.82 6.51 -14.67
N PRO A 229 2.83 5.25 -14.18
CA PRO A 229 2.50 4.94 -12.79
C PRO A 229 3.29 5.81 -11.80
N THR A 230 2.59 6.35 -10.81
CA THR A 230 3.17 7.27 -9.82
C THR A 230 3.14 6.65 -8.43
N THR A 231 4.20 6.78 -7.65
CA THR A 231 4.24 6.26 -6.27
C THR A 231 3.59 7.24 -5.31
N VAL A 232 3.10 6.76 -4.15
CA VAL A 232 2.58 7.64 -3.08
C VAL A 232 3.63 8.66 -2.62
N ARG A 233 4.92 8.28 -2.61
CA ARG A 233 6.01 9.21 -2.31
C ARG A 233 6.13 10.32 -3.35
N ASP A 234 6.18 9.97 -4.63
CA ASP A 234 6.24 10.95 -5.72
C ASP A 234 5.02 11.88 -5.73
N LEU A 235 3.84 11.34 -5.41
CA LEU A 235 2.60 12.09 -5.29
C LEU A 235 2.68 13.07 -4.10
N ARG A 236 3.17 12.59 -2.95
CA ARG A 236 3.39 13.41 -1.76
C ARG A 236 4.26 14.61 -2.10
N ASP A 237 5.44 14.36 -2.66
CA ASP A 237 6.43 15.42 -2.91
C ASP A 237 5.84 16.54 -3.79
N ARG A 238 4.95 16.20 -4.73
CA ARG A 238 4.29 17.17 -5.63
C ARG A 238 3.12 17.91 -4.98
N ILE A 239 2.30 17.21 -4.22
CA ILE A 239 1.11 17.79 -3.58
C ILE A 239 1.51 18.61 -2.34
N THR A 240 2.55 18.20 -1.60
CA THR A 240 3.01 18.95 -0.44
C THR A 240 3.79 20.21 -0.78
N ASP A 241 4.16 20.36 -2.04
CA ASP A 241 4.79 21.55 -2.58
C ASP A 241 3.72 22.60 -2.95
N GLY A 242 3.29 23.33 -1.92
CA GLY A 242 2.40 24.50 -2.03
C GLY A 242 0.89 24.24 -1.94
N ILE A 243 0.44 22.97 -1.99
CA ILE A 243 -1.01 22.64 -2.06
C ILE A 243 -1.53 22.07 -0.75
N VAL A 244 -0.87 21.04 -0.18
CA VAL A 244 -1.25 20.44 1.12
C VAL A 244 -0.09 20.54 2.10
N PRO A 245 -0.28 21.05 3.33
CA PRO A 245 0.79 21.09 4.31
C PRO A 245 1.38 19.70 4.61
N THR A 246 2.71 19.58 4.69
CA THR A 246 3.40 18.30 4.92
C THR A 246 2.94 17.57 6.17
N LYS A 247 2.56 18.31 7.22
CA LYS A 247 2.05 17.75 8.49
C LYS A 247 0.66 17.11 8.34
N GLU A 248 -0.14 17.57 7.37
CA GLU A 248 -1.50 17.09 7.14
C GLU A 248 -1.58 15.94 6.14
N TRP A 249 -0.50 15.68 5.41
CA TRP A 249 -0.41 14.66 4.36
C TRP A 249 -1.01 13.31 4.77
N SER A 250 -0.65 12.77 5.93
CA SER A 250 -1.15 11.45 6.36
C SER A 250 -2.67 11.41 6.50
N ARG A 251 -3.28 12.47 7.04
CA ARG A 251 -4.74 12.57 7.19
C ARG A 251 -5.40 12.80 5.83
N TRP A 252 -4.81 13.67 5.01
CA TRP A 252 -5.30 13.98 3.67
C TRP A 252 -5.28 12.74 2.77
N TRP A 253 -4.16 12.02 2.74
CA TRP A 253 -3.96 10.82 1.93
C TRP A 253 -4.92 9.70 2.32
N SER A 254 -5.19 9.48 3.62
CA SER A 254 -6.20 8.49 4.03
C SER A 254 -7.59 8.76 3.43
N LYS A 255 -8.00 10.04 3.36
CA LYS A 255 -9.27 10.43 2.72
C LYS A 255 -9.21 10.27 1.20
N ALA A 256 -8.16 10.76 0.56
CA ALA A 256 -7.96 10.63 -0.89
C ALA A 256 -7.94 9.16 -1.33
N ARG A 257 -7.19 8.31 -0.60
CA ARG A 257 -7.11 6.86 -0.86
C ARG A 257 -8.46 6.18 -0.76
N SER A 258 -9.31 6.58 0.18
CA SER A 258 -10.67 6.04 0.30
C SER A 258 -11.54 6.39 -0.91
N GLN A 259 -11.44 7.61 -1.45
CA GLN A 259 -12.16 8.02 -2.66
C GLN A 259 -11.61 7.31 -3.89
N LEU A 260 -10.28 7.24 -4.04
CA LEU A 260 -9.60 6.58 -5.17
C LEU A 260 -9.88 5.08 -5.24
N LYS A 261 -10.03 4.39 -4.10
CA LYS A 261 -10.43 2.97 -4.06
C LYS A 261 -11.78 2.70 -4.73
N ARG A 262 -12.64 3.71 -4.82
CA ARG A 262 -13.99 3.64 -5.41
C ARG A 262 -14.02 4.12 -6.86
N ASP A 263 -12.92 4.65 -7.37
CA ASP A 263 -12.84 5.18 -8.72
C ASP A 263 -12.49 4.05 -9.70
N PRO A 264 -13.36 3.71 -10.66
CA PRO A 264 -13.15 2.59 -11.57
C PRO A 264 -11.96 2.82 -12.51
N ARG A 265 -11.45 4.04 -12.66
CA ARG A 265 -10.28 4.34 -13.49
C ARG A 265 -8.97 4.21 -12.74
N VAL A 266 -8.98 3.97 -11.43
CA VAL A 266 -7.77 4.03 -10.60
C VAL A 266 -7.37 2.64 -10.11
N ARG A 267 -6.12 2.25 -10.39
CA ARG A 267 -5.48 1.09 -9.76
C ARG A 267 -4.55 1.56 -8.64
N LEU A 268 -4.79 1.04 -7.44
CA LEU A 268 -3.97 1.31 -6.26
C LEU A 268 -3.22 0.05 -5.82
N GLY A 269 -1.90 0.12 -5.82
CA GLY A 269 -1.05 -0.94 -5.27
C GLY A 269 -1.19 -1.08 -3.74
N THR A 270 -0.56 -2.12 -3.21
CA THR A 270 -0.52 -2.41 -1.77
C THR A 270 0.73 -1.81 -1.10
N GLY A 271 0.67 -1.59 0.21
CA GLY A 271 1.79 -1.06 1.00
C GLY A 271 1.79 0.46 1.24
N VAL A 272 2.86 0.93 1.89
CA VAL A 272 3.05 2.33 2.33
C VAL A 272 3.42 3.24 1.16
N ASN A 273 4.22 2.74 0.21
CA ASN A 273 4.58 3.45 -1.02
C ASN A 273 3.93 2.79 -2.25
N ALA A 274 2.60 2.65 -2.21
CA ALA A 274 1.84 2.02 -3.29
C ALA A 274 2.04 2.75 -4.63
N ARG A 275 1.94 2.00 -5.74
CA ARG A 275 1.85 2.57 -7.09
C ARG A 275 0.40 2.96 -7.38
N ILE A 276 0.21 4.07 -8.09
CA ILE A 276 -1.08 4.61 -8.50
C ILE A 276 -1.04 4.69 -10.03
N GLU A 277 -2.05 4.10 -10.66
CA GLU A 277 -2.21 4.10 -12.12
C GLU A 277 -3.63 4.56 -12.44
N VAL A 278 -3.77 5.39 -13.47
CA VAL A 278 -5.07 5.86 -13.96
C VAL A 278 -5.23 5.36 -15.39
N THR A 279 -6.34 4.66 -15.66
CA THR A 279 -6.67 4.15 -17.00
C THR A 279 -7.64 5.10 -17.71
N GLU A 280 -7.53 5.20 -19.04
CA GLU A 280 -8.44 6.04 -19.84
C GLU A 280 -9.89 5.53 -19.84
N ARG A 281 -10.08 4.24 -19.55
CA ARG A 281 -11.40 3.57 -19.48
C ARG A 281 -11.70 3.13 -18.06
N ASP A 282 -12.98 3.09 -17.73
CA ASP A 282 -13.49 2.49 -16.50
C ASP A 282 -13.11 1.01 -16.48
N LEU A 283 -12.42 0.57 -15.43
CA LEU A 283 -12.22 -0.85 -15.19
C LEU A 283 -13.54 -1.43 -14.69
N ALA A 284 -13.89 -2.62 -15.16
CA ALA A 284 -14.96 -3.37 -14.52
C ALA A 284 -14.61 -3.57 -13.03
N PHE A 285 -15.60 -3.40 -12.16
CA PHE A 285 -15.43 -3.54 -10.71
C PHE A 285 -14.75 -4.87 -10.33
N GLU A 286 -15.13 -5.94 -11.03
CA GLU A 286 -14.58 -7.29 -10.88
C GLU A 286 -13.10 -7.40 -11.24
N ASP A 287 -12.65 -6.74 -12.32
CA ASP A 287 -11.24 -6.73 -12.74
C ASP A 287 -10.35 -6.06 -11.69
N THR A 288 -10.88 -5.03 -11.03
CA THR A 288 -10.20 -4.33 -9.94
C THR A 288 -10.03 -5.25 -8.73
N ILE A 289 -11.08 -5.99 -8.36
CA ILE A 289 -11.02 -7.00 -7.28
C ILE A 289 -10.01 -8.09 -7.61
N LEU A 290 -10.04 -8.64 -8.83
CA LEU A 290 -9.10 -9.67 -9.28
C LEU A 290 -7.66 -9.20 -9.19
N SER A 291 -7.38 -7.98 -9.68
CA SER A 291 -6.04 -7.41 -9.65
C SER A 291 -5.54 -7.20 -8.23
N ASN A 292 -6.37 -6.58 -7.37
CA ASN A 292 -6.04 -6.34 -5.97
C ASN A 292 -5.75 -7.66 -5.23
N MET A 293 -6.59 -8.67 -5.40
CA MET A 293 -6.42 -9.99 -4.78
C MET A 293 -5.16 -10.71 -5.24
N ARG A 294 -4.82 -10.61 -6.54
CA ARG A 294 -3.59 -11.18 -7.10
C ARG A 294 -2.33 -10.49 -6.58
N SER A 295 -2.41 -9.20 -6.27
CA SER A 295 -1.27 -8.44 -5.70
C SER A 295 -0.97 -8.77 -4.24
N LEU A 296 -1.90 -9.43 -3.53
CA LEU A 296 -1.74 -9.77 -2.12
C LEU A 296 -0.94 -11.08 -1.98
N PRO A 297 0.10 -11.10 -1.13
CA PRO A 297 1.12 -12.16 -1.18
C PRO A 297 0.73 -13.47 -0.51
N ASN A 298 -0.33 -13.51 0.31
CA ASN A 298 -0.70 -14.71 1.07
C ASN A 298 -2.19 -14.75 1.42
N LEU A 299 -2.66 -15.95 1.76
CA LEU A 299 -4.06 -16.23 2.11
C LEU A 299 -4.61 -15.34 3.25
N PRO A 300 -3.91 -15.11 4.38
CA PRO A 300 -4.43 -14.24 5.44
C PRO A 300 -4.72 -12.80 4.98
N ARG A 301 -3.86 -12.23 4.12
CA ARG A 301 -4.07 -10.86 3.59
C ARG A 301 -5.23 -10.82 2.60
N LYS A 302 -5.40 -11.86 1.77
CA LYS A 302 -6.54 -11.98 0.85
C LYS A 302 -7.87 -12.10 1.62
N ILE A 303 -7.92 -12.90 2.69
CA ILE A 303 -9.11 -13.01 3.56
C ILE A 303 -9.42 -11.67 4.23
N LYS A 304 -8.40 -10.94 4.68
CA LYS A 304 -8.59 -9.59 5.23
C LYS A 304 -9.22 -8.64 4.20
N TYR A 305 -8.73 -8.64 2.96
CA TYR A 305 -9.31 -7.84 1.88
C TYR A 305 -10.77 -8.23 1.60
N MET A 306 -11.08 -9.53 1.58
CA MET A 306 -12.46 -10.01 1.43
C MET A 306 -13.38 -9.51 2.55
N ARG A 307 -12.91 -9.43 3.79
CA ARG A 307 -13.68 -8.86 4.90
C ARG A 307 -13.94 -7.37 4.74
N GLU A 308 -12.94 -6.62 4.28
CA GLU A 308 -13.11 -5.20 3.94
C GLU A 308 -14.15 -5.05 2.82
N LEU A 309 -14.07 -5.86 1.77
CA LEU A 309 -15.04 -5.87 0.67
C LEU A 309 -16.45 -6.20 1.16
N PHE A 310 -16.59 -7.19 2.05
CA PHE A 310 -17.88 -7.57 2.61
C PHE A 310 -18.51 -6.43 3.42
N GLN A 311 -17.73 -5.72 4.24
CA GLN A 311 -18.21 -4.53 4.95
C GLN A 311 -18.67 -3.43 3.99
N ASP A 312 -17.95 -3.24 2.87
CA ASP A 312 -18.37 -2.28 1.85
C ASP A 312 -19.73 -2.69 1.23
N THR A 313 -19.99 -3.98 1.02
CA THR A 313 -21.29 -4.45 0.51
C THR A 313 -22.48 -4.24 1.45
N GLU A 314 -22.25 -4.14 2.77
CA GLU A 314 -23.30 -3.75 3.73
C GLU A 314 -23.79 -2.32 3.48
N THR A 315 -22.93 -1.46 2.92
CA THR A 315 -23.28 -0.08 2.54
C THR A 315 -23.70 0.06 1.08
N GLN A 316 -23.29 -0.86 0.21
CA GLN A 316 -23.48 -0.81 -1.25
C GLN A 316 -23.85 -2.20 -1.78
N PRO A 317 -25.14 -2.57 -1.79
CA PRO A 317 -25.61 -3.89 -2.22
C PRO A 317 -25.23 -4.26 -3.66
N GLU A 318 -25.03 -3.29 -4.54
CA GLU A 318 -24.60 -3.46 -5.93
C GLU A 318 -23.22 -4.15 -6.07
N ASN A 319 -22.38 -4.07 -5.03
CA ASN A 319 -21.03 -4.64 -5.02
C ASN A 319 -21.01 -6.13 -4.63
N ARG A 320 -22.16 -6.75 -4.35
CA ARG A 320 -22.27 -8.16 -3.91
C ARG A 320 -21.62 -9.14 -4.89
N HIS A 321 -21.72 -8.90 -6.19
CA HIS A 321 -21.10 -9.79 -7.19
C HIS A 321 -19.57 -9.85 -7.05
N GLY A 322 -18.94 -8.79 -6.55
CA GLY A 322 -17.52 -8.76 -6.24
C GLY A 322 -17.09 -9.79 -5.17
N LEU A 323 -18.00 -10.17 -4.27
CA LEU A 323 -17.74 -11.21 -3.26
C LEU A 323 -17.57 -12.59 -3.89
N VAL A 324 -18.36 -12.90 -4.93
CA VAL A 324 -18.27 -14.17 -5.68
C VAL A 324 -16.90 -14.27 -6.36
N VAL A 325 -16.47 -13.19 -7.01
CA VAL A 325 -15.16 -13.11 -7.66
C VAL A 325 -14.02 -13.28 -6.65
N ALA A 326 -14.08 -12.57 -5.51
CA ALA A 326 -13.09 -12.69 -4.44
C ALA A 326 -13.05 -14.10 -3.85
N ALA A 327 -14.21 -14.73 -3.64
CA ALA A 327 -14.34 -16.09 -3.14
C ALA A 327 -13.70 -17.12 -4.09
N GLY A 328 -13.90 -16.96 -5.41
CA GLY A 328 -13.25 -17.82 -6.41
C GLY A 328 -11.71 -17.76 -6.37
N VAL A 329 -11.14 -16.56 -6.23
CA VAL A 329 -9.68 -16.39 -6.08
C VAL A 329 -9.17 -17.01 -4.77
N LEU A 330 -9.93 -16.86 -3.69
CA LEU A 330 -9.59 -17.44 -2.39
C LEU A 330 -9.66 -18.96 -2.39
N ALA A 331 -10.65 -19.56 -3.05
CA ALA A 331 -10.77 -21.01 -3.15
C ALA A 331 -9.52 -21.63 -3.81
N LYS A 332 -9.02 -21.02 -4.89
CA LYS A 332 -7.76 -21.44 -5.52
C LYS A 332 -6.56 -21.29 -4.59
N SER A 333 -6.44 -20.13 -3.95
CA SER A 333 -5.31 -19.85 -3.03
C SER A 333 -5.34 -20.78 -1.81
N ALA A 334 -6.53 -21.14 -1.34
CA ALA A 334 -6.75 -22.04 -0.22
C ALA A 334 -6.26 -23.46 -0.55
N ALA A 335 -6.52 -23.97 -1.75
CA ALA A 335 -6.02 -25.27 -2.18
C ALA A 335 -4.48 -25.35 -2.17
N GLU A 336 -3.80 -24.26 -2.54
CA GLU A 336 -2.33 -24.16 -2.60
C GLU A 336 -1.68 -23.90 -1.23
N GLU A 337 -2.34 -23.12 -0.35
CA GLU A 337 -1.76 -22.61 0.89
C GLU A 337 -2.32 -23.26 2.18
N LYS A 338 -3.20 -24.27 2.08
CA LYS A 338 -3.94 -24.85 3.23
C LYS A 338 -3.07 -25.33 4.39
N GLU A 339 -1.94 -25.99 4.11
CA GLU A 339 -1.03 -26.52 5.12
C GLU A 339 -0.21 -25.41 5.79
N ARG A 340 0.05 -24.32 5.06
CA ARG A 340 0.86 -23.20 5.53
C ARG A 340 0.09 -22.28 6.48
N TYR A 341 -1.22 -22.15 6.30
CA TYR A 341 -2.07 -21.25 7.08
C TYR A 341 -3.37 -21.91 7.57
N PRO A 342 -3.29 -22.90 8.49
CA PRO A 342 -4.47 -23.65 8.93
C PRO A 342 -5.53 -22.77 9.63
N GLY A 343 -5.16 -21.79 10.45
CA GLY A 343 -6.13 -20.85 11.03
C GLY A 343 -6.77 -19.91 10.01
N ALA A 344 -6.08 -19.60 8.91
CA ALA A 344 -6.65 -18.83 7.82
C ALA A 344 -7.70 -19.65 7.06
N MET A 345 -7.50 -20.97 6.90
CA MET A 345 -8.50 -21.86 6.29
C MET A 345 -9.81 -21.87 7.09
N LEU A 346 -9.73 -21.96 8.42
CA LEU A 346 -10.92 -21.87 9.28
C LEU A 346 -11.64 -20.51 9.14
N SER A 347 -10.85 -19.43 9.08
CA SER A 347 -11.38 -18.07 8.89
C SER A 347 -12.01 -17.87 7.51
N LEU A 348 -11.49 -18.55 6.49
CA LEU A 348 -12.04 -18.53 5.13
C LEU A 348 -13.36 -19.29 5.10
N ALA A 349 -13.41 -20.50 5.64
CA ALA A 349 -14.64 -21.32 5.64
C ALA A 349 -15.82 -20.57 6.27
N LEU A 350 -15.63 -19.94 7.43
CA LEU A 350 -16.65 -19.08 8.04
C LEU A 350 -17.00 -17.85 7.19
N MET A 351 -16.01 -17.26 6.49
CA MET A 351 -16.26 -16.12 5.62
C MET A 351 -17.09 -16.51 4.39
N LEU A 352 -16.87 -17.71 3.84
CA LEU A 352 -17.64 -18.23 2.71
C LEU A 352 -19.09 -18.55 3.11
N GLU A 353 -19.34 -19.01 4.34
CA GLU A 353 -20.71 -19.14 4.88
C GLU A 353 -21.44 -17.80 4.84
N ARG A 354 -20.80 -16.73 5.33
CA ARG A 354 -21.39 -15.38 5.30
C ARG A 354 -21.64 -14.86 3.89
N VAL A 355 -20.79 -15.22 2.91
CA VAL A 355 -21.04 -14.85 1.50
C VAL A 355 -22.24 -15.61 0.96
N ALA A 356 -22.34 -16.92 1.21
CA ALA A 356 -23.49 -17.72 0.78
C ALA A 356 -24.81 -17.24 1.42
N GLU A 357 -24.77 -16.73 2.65
CA GLU A 357 -25.92 -16.07 3.31
C GLU A 357 -26.31 -14.73 2.65
N THR A 358 -25.40 -14.09 1.92
CA THR A 358 -25.60 -12.75 1.33
C THR A 358 -25.89 -12.80 -0.17
N VAL A 359 -25.39 -13.83 -0.85
CA VAL A 359 -25.45 -14.02 -2.30
C VAL A 359 -25.99 -15.42 -2.59
N ASP A 360 -27.27 -15.50 -2.93
CA ASP A 360 -28.00 -16.76 -3.09
C ASP A 360 -27.40 -17.65 -4.20
N GLU A 361 -26.79 -17.07 -5.24
CA GLU A 361 -26.16 -17.82 -6.33
C GLU A 361 -24.80 -18.43 -5.93
N TYR A 362 -24.20 -18.01 -4.80
CA TYR A 362 -22.89 -18.47 -4.40
C TYR A 362 -22.97 -19.83 -3.68
N GLN A 363 -22.33 -20.85 -4.27
CA GLN A 363 -22.18 -22.16 -3.67
C GLN A 363 -20.76 -22.31 -3.10
N ILE A 364 -20.68 -22.67 -1.82
CA ILE A 364 -19.41 -22.96 -1.13
C ILE A 364 -18.87 -24.29 -1.65
N PRO A 365 -17.61 -24.35 -2.14
CA PRO A 365 -16.97 -25.61 -2.49
C PRO A 365 -16.95 -26.59 -1.31
N ASP A 366 -17.20 -27.88 -1.56
CA ASP A 366 -17.38 -28.88 -0.49
C ASP A 366 -16.18 -28.98 0.44
N GLU A 367 -14.95 -28.84 -0.09
CA GLU A 367 -13.71 -28.90 0.71
C GLU A 367 -13.51 -27.66 1.61
N LEU A 368 -14.22 -26.56 1.32
CA LEU A 368 -14.10 -25.29 2.04
C LEU A 368 -15.29 -25.03 2.99
N LYS A 369 -16.27 -25.94 3.04
CA LYS A 369 -17.30 -25.91 4.09
C LYS A 369 -16.64 -26.09 5.45
N ILE A 370 -17.11 -25.36 6.47
CA ILE A 370 -16.50 -25.40 7.81
C ILE A 370 -16.44 -26.82 8.36
N ASP A 371 -17.46 -27.62 8.07
CA ASP A 371 -17.57 -29.02 8.48
C ASP A 371 -16.59 -29.96 7.78
N SER A 372 -16.10 -29.59 6.60
CA SER A 372 -15.05 -30.33 5.89
C SER A 372 -13.66 -29.91 6.36
N VAL A 373 -13.51 -28.66 6.81
CA VAL A 373 -12.25 -28.15 7.37
C VAL A 373 -12.04 -28.61 8.82
N ILE A 374 -13.11 -28.70 9.61
CA ILE A 374 -13.09 -29.25 10.98
C ILE A 374 -13.25 -30.77 10.89
N THR A 375 -12.13 -31.45 10.60
CA THR A 375 -12.10 -32.93 10.51
C THR A 375 -11.85 -33.59 11.86
N ASP A 376 -10.78 -33.20 12.55
CA ASP A 376 -10.36 -33.74 13.85
C ASP A 376 -10.17 -32.58 14.85
N PRO A 377 -10.85 -32.59 16.01
CA PRO A 377 -10.65 -31.62 17.08
C PRO A 377 -9.18 -31.39 17.43
N ARG A 378 -8.33 -32.42 17.38
CA ARG A 378 -6.91 -32.29 17.75
C ARG A 378 -6.12 -31.44 16.76
N ALA A 379 -6.38 -31.57 15.47
CA ALA A 379 -5.75 -30.76 14.42
C ALA A 379 -6.17 -29.29 14.50
N ILE A 380 -7.37 -29.00 15.02
CA ILE A 380 -7.89 -27.64 15.12
C ILE A 380 -7.25 -26.84 16.28
N LEU A 381 -6.73 -27.51 17.32
CA LEU A 381 -6.14 -26.82 18.47
C LEU A 381 -5.01 -25.88 18.07
N ASP A 382 -4.05 -26.36 17.29
CA ASP A 382 -2.92 -25.56 16.83
C ASP A 382 -3.37 -24.49 15.82
N ALA A 383 -4.34 -24.85 14.96
CA ALA A 383 -4.91 -23.92 13.99
C ALA A 383 -5.61 -22.73 14.68
N LEU A 384 -6.31 -22.98 15.80
CA LEU A 384 -7.09 -21.99 16.55
C LEU A 384 -6.21 -20.83 17.05
N ALA A 385 -4.97 -21.13 17.44
CA ALA A 385 -3.97 -20.13 17.85
C ALA A 385 -3.68 -19.10 16.75
N THR A 386 -3.70 -19.57 15.50
CA THR A 386 -3.30 -18.81 14.31
C THR A 386 -4.47 -18.10 13.63
N VAL A 387 -5.71 -18.34 14.08
CA VAL A 387 -6.90 -17.63 13.60
C VAL A 387 -6.78 -16.15 13.98
N PRO A 388 -6.77 -15.21 13.02
CA PRO A 388 -6.49 -13.81 13.30
C PRO A 388 -7.62 -13.09 14.06
N VAL A 389 -8.89 -13.48 13.85
CA VAL A 389 -10.07 -12.76 14.33
C VAL A 389 -10.72 -13.49 15.51
N ALA A 390 -10.99 -12.76 16.60
CA ALA A 390 -11.59 -13.32 17.82
C ALA A 390 -13.03 -13.84 17.61
N ALA A 391 -13.82 -13.15 16.78
CA ALA A 391 -15.17 -13.59 16.43
C ALA A 391 -15.15 -14.98 15.76
N ASP A 392 -14.21 -15.20 14.85
CA ASP A 392 -14.04 -16.50 14.19
C ASP A 392 -13.64 -17.59 15.17
N ARG A 393 -12.69 -17.32 16.09
CA ARG A 393 -12.30 -18.29 17.13
C ARG A 393 -13.50 -18.74 17.94
N LYS A 394 -14.34 -17.81 18.38
CA LYS A 394 -15.58 -18.13 19.11
C LYS A 394 -16.56 -18.95 18.27
N ALA A 395 -16.76 -18.58 17.01
CA ALA A 395 -17.63 -19.34 16.11
C ALA A 395 -17.11 -20.76 15.88
N ILE A 396 -15.80 -20.95 15.75
CA ILE A 396 -15.15 -22.27 15.63
C ILE A 396 -15.40 -23.09 16.91
N LEU A 397 -15.20 -22.50 18.09
CA LEU A 397 -15.47 -23.17 19.37
C LEU A 397 -16.93 -23.67 19.47
N GLU A 398 -17.90 -22.86 19.07
CA GLU A 398 -19.32 -23.26 19.04
C GLU A 398 -19.59 -24.41 18.06
N ARG A 399 -18.92 -24.42 16.89
CA ARG A 399 -19.02 -25.53 15.94
C ARG A 399 -18.44 -26.83 16.51
N ILE A 400 -17.29 -26.75 17.17
CA ILE A 400 -16.65 -27.90 17.82
C ILE A 400 -17.53 -28.45 18.94
N LYS A 401 -18.06 -27.58 19.81
CA LYS A 401 -18.98 -27.96 20.88
C LYS A 401 -20.20 -28.73 20.37
N LYS A 402 -20.79 -28.28 19.27
CA LYS A 402 -21.97 -28.93 18.65
C LYS A 402 -21.64 -30.27 18.00
N ARG A 403 -20.48 -30.38 17.36
CA ARG A 403 -20.10 -31.54 16.56
C ARG A 403 -19.42 -32.66 17.36
N PHE A 404 -18.67 -32.30 18.40
CA PHE A 404 -17.88 -33.21 19.23
C PHE A 404 -18.16 -32.98 20.73
N PRO A 405 -19.44 -33.06 21.18
CA PRO A 405 -19.81 -32.73 22.55
C PRO A 405 -19.11 -33.62 23.59
N GLU A 406 -18.81 -34.87 23.26
CA GLU A 406 -18.12 -35.84 24.12
C GLU A 406 -16.66 -35.48 24.39
N PHE A 407 -15.99 -34.82 23.44
CA PHE A 407 -14.60 -34.38 23.58
C PHE A 407 -14.50 -32.94 24.11
N TRP A 408 -15.63 -32.27 24.34
CA TRP A 408 -15.65 -30.84 24.64
C TRP A 408 -14.85 -30.44 25.89
N PRO A 409 -14.95 -31.13 27.05
CA PRO A 409 -14.14 -30.79 28.22
C PRO A 409 -12.63 -30.94 28.00
N GLU A 410 -12.20 -32.02 27.35
CA GLU A 410 -10.79 -32.28 27.02
C GLU A 410 -10.26 -31.25 26.01
N PHE A 411 -11.08 -30.95 25.00
CA PHE A 411 -10.77 -29.93 24.00
C PHE A 411 -10.57 -28.56 24.64
N LEU A 412 -11.47 -28.15 25.55
CA LEU A 412 -11.37 -26.86 26.25
C LEU A 412 -10.09 -26.75 27.10
N GLU A 413 -9.72 -27.82 27.79
CA GLU A 413 -8.45 -27.88 28.55
C GLU A 413 -7.26 -27.63 27.63
N ARG A 414 -7.19 -28.32 26.48
CA ARG A 414 -6.10 -28.13 25.52
C ARG A 414 -6.15 -26.77 24.84
N ALA A 415 -7.33 -26.29 24.48
CA ALA A 415 -7.54 -24.99 23.86
C ALA A 415 -7.15 -23.84 24.81
N PHE A 416 -7.35 -24.02 26.11
CA PHE A 416 -6.88 -23.06 27.11
C PHE A 416 -5.36 -22.91 27.07
N LEU A 417 -4.62 -24.02 26.91
CA LEU A 417 -3.14 -24.04 26.84
C LEU A 417 -2.56 -23.42 25.55
N VAL A 418 -3.39 -23.24 24.52
CA VAL A 418 -3.03 -22.55 23.27
C VAL A 418 -2.86 -21.03 23.50
N GLY A 419 -3.62 -20.45 24.44
CA GLY A 419 -3.32 -19.12 24.98
C GLY A 419 -3.90 -17.91 24.23
N ALA A 420 -4.91 -18.09 23.38
CA ALA A 420 -5.70 -16.96 22.89
C ALA A 420 -6.67 -16.48 23.98
N ALA A 421 -6.61 -15.19 24.34
CA ALA A 421 -7.34 -14.65 25.49
C ALA A 421 -8.86 -14.91 25.47
N ASP A 422 -9.51 -14.75 24.32
CA ASP A 422 -10.94 -15.02 24.12
C ASP A 422 -11.27 -16.51 24.16
N VAL A 423 -10.32 -17.38 23.80
CA VAL A 423 -10.45 -18.84 23.95
C VAL A 423 -10.35 -19.22 25.42
N CYS A 424 -9.41 -18.62 26.16
CA CYS A 424 -9.32 -18.79 27.62
C CYS A 424 -10.61 -18.34 28.32
N ASP A 425 -11.17 -17.18 27.94
CA ASP A 425 -12.46 -16.69 28.48
C ASP A 425 -13.59 -17.72 28.28
N VAL A 426 -13.71 -18.26 27.06
CA VAL A 426 -14.73 -19.28 26.73
C VAL A 426 -14.47 -20.57 27.50
N ALA A 427 -13.23 -21.07 27.50
CA ALA A 427 -12.86 -22.31 28.18
C ALA A 427 -13.09 -22.24 29.69
N THR A 428 -12.71 -21.14 30.35
CA THR A 428 -13.01 -20.93 31.79
C THR A 428 -14.50 -20.97 32.05
N LYS A 429 -15.29 -20.19 31.28
CA LYS A 429 -16.75 -20.12 31.46
C LYS A 429 -17.42 -21.47 31.26
N GLU A 430 -17.07 -22.16 30.17
CA GLU A 430 -17.70 -23.43 29.80
C GLU A 430 -17.31 -24.57 30.75
N LEU A 431 -16.04 -24.70 31.14
CA LEU A 431 -15.62 -25.70 32.12
C LEU A 431 -16.30 -25.49 33.48
N MET A 432 -16.49 -24.23 33.92
CA MET A 432 -17.27 -23.94 35.12
C MET A 432 -18.73 -24.35 34.99
N GLN A 433 -19.37 -24.08 33.84
CA GLN A 433 -20.76 -24.47 33.59
C GLN A 433 -20.97 -25.99 33.54
N LEU A 434 -19.95 -26.72 33.09
CA LEU A 434 -19.93 -28.18 33.07
C LEU A 434 -19.61 -28.80 34.44
N GLY A 435 -19.24 -28.00 35.45
CA GLY A 435 -18.82 -28.49 36.76
C GLY A 435 -17.41 -29.09 36.78
N GLU A 436 -16.62 -28.90 35.73
CA GLU A 436 -15.26 -29.43 35.56
C GLU A 436 -14.20 -28.57 36.28
N LEU A 437 -14.46 -28.17 37.52
CA LEU A 437 -13.59 -27.28 38.31
C LEU A 437 -12.21 -27.89 38.56
N GLU A 438 -12.14 -29.19 38.84
CA GLU A 438 -10.87 -29.91 39.03
C GLU A 438 -10.00 -29.86 37.78
N ARG A 439 -10.62 -29.99 36.59
CA ARG A 439 -9.90 -29.89 35.31
C ARG A 439 -9.36 -28.49 35.10
N LEU A 440 -10.19 -27.48 35.33
CA LEU A 440 -9.79 -26.08 35.21
C LEU A 440 -8.67 -25.72 36.20
N ASN A 441 -8.72 -26.20 37.44
CA ASN A 441 -7.67 -26.00 38.44
C ASN A 441 -6.33 -26.61 37.98
N ARG A 442 -6.32 -27.85 37.50
CA ARG A 442 -5.10 -28.49 36.97
C ARG A 442 -4.50 -27.71 35.80
N VAL A 443 -5.33 -27.21 34.88
CA VAL A 443 -4.87 -26.39 33.75
C VAL A 443 -4.25 -25.09 34.23
N MET A 444 -4.84 -24.46 35.24
CA MET A 444 -4.35 -23.22 35.82
C MET A 444 -3.00 -23.41 36.53
N GLU A 445 -2.88 -24.47 37.33
CA GLU A 445 -1.61 -24.87 37.96
C GLU A 445 -0.54 -25.14 36.92
N LEU A 446 -0.87 -25.91 35.86
CA LEU A 446 0.05 -26.19 34.77
C LEU A 446 0.52 -24.91 34.06
N VAL A 447 -0.37 -23.95 33.82
CA VAL A 447 -0.02 -22.64 33.23
C VAL A 447 0.86 -21.82 34.15
N ILE A 448 0.63 -21.88 35.47
CA ILE A 448 1.47 -21.19 36.45
C ILE A 448 2.86 -21.82 36.50
N ASP A 449 2.96 -23.14 36.53
CA ASP A 449 4.24 -23.87 36.65
C ASP A 449 5.04 -23.82 35.36
N ARG A 450 4.39 -23.99 34.21
CA ARG A 450 4.98 -23.96 32.87
C ARG A 450 4.68 -22.68 32.12
N PHE A 451 4.73 -21.55 32.82
CA PHE A 451 4.37 -20.24 32.27
C PHE A 451 5.09 -19.90 30.96
N ARG A 452 6.37 -20.27 30.81
CA ARG A 452 7.16 -20.03 29.58
C ARG A 452 6.67 -20.84 28.37
N GLU A 453 6.11 -22.02 28.59
CA GLU A 453 5.52 -22.86 27.54
C GLU A 453 4.15 -22.31 27.13
N HIS A 454 3.31 -21.96 28.12
CA HIS A 454 1.92 -21.50 27.91
C HIS A 454 1.77 -19.98 28.04
N ARG A 455 2.59 -19.24 27.27
CA ARG A 455 2.73 -17.77 27.42
C ARG A 455 1.40 -17.02 27.30
N GLY A 456 0.62 -17.31 26.26
CA GLY A 456 -0.66 -16.63 26.03
C GLY A 456 -1.66 -16.84 27.18
N SER A 457 -1.77 -18.08 27.67
CA SER A 457 -2.63 -18.45 28.79
C SER A 457 -2.16 -17.81 30.09
N PHE A 458 -0.84 -17.77 30.32
CA PHE A 458 -0.26 -17.10 31.49
C PHE A 458 -0.52 -15.58 31.45
N LEU A 459 -0.36 -14.92 30.31
CA LEU A 459 -0.65 -13.49 30.15
C LEU A 459 -2.15 -13.20 30.34
N TRP A 460 -3.02 -14.08 29.87
CA TRP A 460 -4.45 -14.01 30.16
C TRP A 460 -4.73 -14.12 31.66
N LEU A 461 -4.13 -15.10 32.34
CA LEU A 461 -4.28 -15.32 33.78
C LEU A 461 -3.79 -14.11 34.59
N ALA A 462 -2.59 -13.62 34.29
CA ALA A 462 -2.04 -12.43 34.92
C ALA A 462 -3.01 -11.24 34.78
N LYS A 463 -3.54 -11.02 33.58
CA LYS A 463 -4.53 -9.96 33.33
C LYS A 463 -5.84 -10.16 34.10
N ALA A 464 -6.32 -11.40 34.23
CA ALA A 464 -7.54 -11.71 34.98
C ALA A 464 -7.37 -11.40 36.48
N VAL A 465 -6.24 -11.81 37.07
CA VAL A 465 -5.89 -11.51 38.47
C VAL A 465 -5.78 -9.99 38.68
N LEU A 466 -5.08 -9.28 37.79
CA LEU A 466 -4.87 -7.84 37.89
C LEU A 466 -6.16 -7.03 37.87
N LYS A 467 -7.11 -7.46 37.02
CA LYS A 467 -8.42 -6.83 36.91
C LYS A 467 -9.39 -7.22 38.03
N GLY A 468 -9.05 -8.22 38.85
CA GLY A 468 -9.98 -8.80 39.82
C GLY A 468 -11.12 -9.58 39.17
N ASN A 469 -10.92 -10.06 37.93
CA ASN A 469 -11.93 -10.77 37.15
C ASN A 469 -11.77 -12.30 37.21
N LEU A 470 -10.83 -12.81 38.02
CA LEU A 470 -10.69 -14.24 38.20
C LEU A 470 -11.81 -14.76 39.13
N PRO A 471 -12.60 -15.77 38.71
CA PRO A 471 -13.64 -16.34 39.56
C PRO A 471 -13.11 -16.82 40.91
N ASP A 472 -13.86 -16.56 41.98
CA ASP A 472 -13.43 -16.87 43.37
C ASP A 472 -13.22 -18.36 43.65
N VAL A 473 -13.87 -19.22 42.86
CA VAL A 473 -13.71 -20.68 42.96
C VAL A 473 -12.37 -21.19 42.43
N LEU A 474 -11.58 -20.35 41.76
CA LEU A 474 -10.29 -20.73 41.17
C LEU A 474 -9.12 -20.33 42.07
N PRO A 475 -8.02 -21.12 42.07
CA PRO A 475 -6.84 -20.81 42.84
C PRO A 475 -6.22 -19.50 42.35
N ARG A 476 -6.06 -18.55 43.28
CA ARG A 476 -5.39 -17.28 43.03
C ARG A 476 -3.89 -17.45 43.26
N PRO A 477 -3.03 -17.21 42.26
CA PRO A 477 -1.59 -17.19 42.49
C PRO A 477 -1.24 -16.05 43.44
N LYS A 478 -0.27 -16.27 44.34
CA LYS A 478 0.31 -15.21 45.18
C LYS A 478 0.84 -14.08 44.29
N LEU A 479 0.57 -12.84 44.67
CA LEU A 479 0.99 -11.67 43.90
C LEU A 479 2.52 -11.57 43.76
N THR A 480 3.27 -12.05 44.76
CA THR A 480 4.74 -12.12 44.72
C THR A 480 5.24 -13.07 43.63
N SER A 481 4.73 -14.31 43.61
CA SER A 481 5.06 -15.29 42.58
C SER A 481 4.62 -14.86 41.18
N LEU A 482 3.43 -14.25 41.07
CA LEU A 482 2.93 -13.76 39.79
C LEU A 482 3.84 -12.64 39.24
N PHE A 483 4.23 -11.69 40.08
CA PHE A 483 5.12 -10.60 39.69
C PHE A 483 6.49 -11.10 39.25
N GLU A 484 7.09 -12.03 40.01
CA GLU A 484 8.33 -12.70 39.63
C GLU A 484 8.24 -13.36 38.25
N LYS A 485 7.19 -14.17 38.03
CA LYS A 485 6.97 -14.87 36.77
C LYS A 485 6.70 -13.92 35.60
N ILE A 486 6.06 -12.76 35.83
CA ILE A 486 5.89 -11.71 34.82
C ILE A 486 7.25 -11.13 34.39
N LEU A 487 8.15 -10.82 35.34
CA LEU A 487 9.49 -10.33 35.03
C LEU A 487 10.32 -11.38 34.26
N LEU A 488 10.26 -12.65 34.70
CA LEU A 488 10.92 -13.76 34.02
C LEU A 488 10.34 -14.02 32.62
N MET A 489 9.03 -13.82 32.44
CA MET A 489 8.37 -13.93 31.15
C MET A 489 8.85 -12.83 30.21
N HIS A 490 8.97 -11.59 30.69
CA HIS A 490 9.50 -10.49 29.90
C HIS A 490 10.88 -10.83 29.33
N ALA A 491 11.81 -11.25 30.20
CA ALA A 491 13.15 -11.65 29.78
C ALA A 491 13.12 -12.83 28.78
N HIS A 492 12.23 -13.80 28.98
CA HIS A 492 12.07 -14.92 28.06
C HIS A 492 11.56 -14.47 26.68
N CYS A 493 10.52 -13.64 26.61
CA CYS A 493 9.99 -13.11 25.36
C CYS A 493 11.01 -12.24 24.62
N THR A 494 11.79 -11.40 25.33
CA THR A 494 12.87 -10.61 24.72
C THR A 494 13.96 -11.51 24.14
N ASN A 495 14.36 -12.57 24.82
CA ASN A 495 15.32 -13.53 24.28
C ASN A 495 14.79 -14.24 23.03
N LEU A 496 13.50 -14.60 23.00
CA LEU A 496 12.88 -15.18 21.81
C LEU A 496 12.78 -14.19 20.63
N GLU A 497 12.47 -12.91 20.92
CA GLU A 497 12.48 -11.84 19.92
C GLU A 497 13.86 -11.72 19.25
N LEU A 498 14.94 -11.75 20.06
CA LEU A 498 16.32 -11.68 19.56
C LEU A 498 16.74 -12.91 18.76
N GLN A 499 16.28 -14.11 19.16
CA GLN A 499 16.67 -15.35 18.49
C GLN A 499 15.92 -15.64 17.19
N LYS A 500 14.62 -15.34 17.15
CA LYS A 500 13.74 -15.74 16.05
C LYS A 500 13.34 -14.60 15.11
N GLU A 501 13.72 -13.36 15.41
CA GLU A 501 13.33 -12.15 14.66
C GLU A 501 11.80 -12.03 14.43
N ASP A 502 10.99 -12.56 15.34
CA ASP A 502 9.54 -12.60 15.17
C ASP A 502 8.85 -11.46 15.93
N LEU A 503 8.16 -10.60 15.18
CA LEU A 503 7.38 -9.46 15.68
C LEU A 503 6.25 -9.85 16.64
N ALA A 504 5.83 -11.13 16.66
CA ALA A 504 4.85 -11.63 17.62
C ALA A 504 5.34 -11.47 19.07
N TYR A 505 6.61 -11.79 19.35
CA TYR A 505 7.19 -11.69 20.70
C TYR A 505 7.27 -10.23 21.16
N ARG A 506 7.55 -9.29 20.25
CA ARG A 506 7.52 -7.85 20.55
C ARG A 506 6.16 -7.38 21.05
N LYS A 507 5.06 -7.98 20.59
CA LYS A 507 3.70 -7.66 21.05
C LYS A 507 3.45 -8.23 22.46
N GLU A 508 3.99 -9.40 22.76
CA GLU A 508 3.95 -10.00 24.10
C GLU A 508 4.75 -9.14 25.11
N CYS A 509 5.98 -8.75 24.78
CA CYS A 509 6.80 -7.84 25.60
C CYS A 509 6.04 -6.55 25.95
N ARG A 510 5.48 -5.87 24.94
CA ARG A 510 4.67 -4.65 25.15
C ARG A 510 3.41 -4.88 25.98
N THR A 511 2.85 -6.08 25.96
CA THR A 511 1.70 -6.43 26.80
C THR A 511 2.14 -6.56 28.26
N ILE A 512 3.30 -7.17 28.51
CA ILE A 512 3.89 -7.31 29.83
C ILE A 512 4.30 -5.94 30.40
N GLU A 513 4.98 -5.10 29.63
CA GLU A 513 5.33 -3.73 30.01
C GLU A 513 4.09 -2.93 30.43
N LYS A 514 2.98 -3.07 29.69
CA LYS A 514 1.69 -2.47 30.06
C LYS A 514 1.14 -3.01 31.36
N PHE A 515 1.31 -4.30 31.66
CA PHE A 515 0.88 -4.84 32.96
C PHE A 515 1.68 -4.21 34.10
N LEU A 516 3.00 -4.12 33.95
CA LEU A 516 3.91 -3.54 34.93
C LEU A 516 3.59 -2.06 35.20
N THR A 517 3.22 -1.32 34.15
CA THR A 517 2.96 0.14 34.22
C THR A 517 1.49 0.54 34.35
N SER A 518 0.55 -0.42 34.28
CA SER A 518 -0.89 -0.12 34.29
C SER A 518 -1.37 0.54 35.58
N LYS A 519 -2.37 1.44 35.47
CA LYS A 519 -3.05 2.11 36.60
C LYS A 519 -2.07 2.59 37.70
N THR A 520 -0.98 3.24 37.32
CA THR A 520 0.05 3.73 38.27
C THR A 520 0.83 2.63 39.00
N ASN A 521 1.06 1.50 38.31
CA ASN A 521 1.79 0.32 38.80
C ASN A 521 1.10 -0.37 39.99
N ASP A 522 -0.23 -0.44 39.94
CA ASP A 522 -1.08 -0.99 40.99
C ASP A 522 -0.71 -2.45 41.36
N LEU A 523 -0.39 -3.27 40.36
CA LEU A 523 0.16 -4.63 40.60
C LEU A 523 1.37 -4.58 41.54
N VAL A 524 2.34 -3.76 41.17
CA VAL A 524 3.65 -3.70 41.83
C VAL A 524 3.47 -3.21 43.26
N ARG A 525 2.60 -2.22 43.48
CA ARG A 525 2.27 -1.71 44.81
C ARG A 525 1.63 -2.79 45.69
N ARG A 526 0.58 -3.45 45.20
CA ARG A 526 -0.10 -4.54 45.92
C ARG A 526 0.84 -5.70 46.23
N THR A 527 1.69 -6.09 45.27
CA THR A 527 2.73 -7.09 45.50
C THR A 527 3.71 -6.67 46.60
N LEU A 528 4.13 -5.40 46.64
CA LEU A 528 5.10 -4.89 47.61
C LEU A 528 4.54 -4.73 49.03
N GLU A 529 3.22 -4.54 49.16
CA GLU A 529 2.51 -4.51 50.44
C GLU A 529 2.47 -5.89 51.10
N GLU A 530 2.37 -6.95 50.31
CA GLU A 530 2.25 -8.34 50.80
C GLU A 530 3.60 -9.08 50.91
N CYS A 531 4.68 -8.54 50.32
CA CYS A 531 5.95 -9.26 50.25
C CYS A 531 6.84 -9.11 51.49
N THR A 532 7.70 -10.10 51.71
CA THR A 532 8.79 -10.05 52.69
C THR A 532 9.91 -9.10 52.23
N LEU A 533 10.81 -8.69 53.14
CA LEU A 533 11.99 -7.91 52.78
C LEU A 533 12.90 -8.65 51.78
N GLU A 534 13.06 -9.96 51.93
CA GLU A 534 13.87 -10.77 51.02
C GLU A 534 13.27 -10.81 49.60
N GLU A 535 11.95 -10.99 49.48
CA GLU A 535 11.26 -10.91 48.19
C GLU A 535 11.40 -9.51 47.57
N ALA A 536 11.23 -8.44 48.35
CA ALA A 536 11.41 -7.08 47.87
C ALA A 536 12.85 -6.81 47.37
N MET A 537 13.86 -7.33 48.08
CA MET A 537 15.27 -7.28 47.67
C MET A 537 15.52 -8.08 46.39
N ASN A 538 14.89 -9.25 46.25
CA ASN A 538 14.96 -10.05 45.03
C ASN A 538 14.34 -9.31 43.85
N PHE A 539 13.13 -8.75 44.00
CA PHE A 539 12.48 -7.95 42.98
C PHE A 539 13.32 -6.75 42.56
N TYR A 540 13.89 -6.01 43.52
CA TYR A 540 14.81 -4.92 43.24
C TYR A 540 15.98 -5.39 42.35
N SER A 541 16.59 -6.51 42.72
CA SER A 541 17.74 -7.08 42.01
C SER A 541 17.36 -7.57 40.61
N MET A 542 16.21 -8.24 40.46
CA MET A 542 15.67 -8.67 39.17
C MET A 542 15.38 -7.50 38.25
N VAL A 543 14.73 -6.44 38.75
CA VAL A 543 14.41 -5.25 37.95
C VAL A 543 15.70 -4.53 37.54
N ARG A 544 16.61 -4.25 38.48
CA ARG A 544 17.85 -3.52 38.19
C ARG A 544 18.84 -4.32 37.34
N GLY A 545 18.88 -5.64 37.50
CA GLY A 545 19.70 -6.54 36.69
C GLY A 545 19.08 -6.88 35.34
N SER A 546 17.82 -6.51 35.08
CA SER A 546 17.15 -6.82 33.83
C SER A 546 17.76 -6.04 32.67
N ARG A 547 18.37 -6.77 31.73
CA ARG A 547 18.79 -6.23 30.42
C ARG A 547 17.66 -6.19 29.40
N SER A 548 16.52 -6.79 29.74
CA SER A 548 15.39 -6.92 28.83
C SER A 548 14.42 -5.74 28.92
N LEU A 549 14.23 -5.20 30.12
CA LEU A 549 13.29 -4.10 30.36
C LEU A 549 13.83 -2.78 29.79
N PRO A 550 12.96 -1.96 29.17
CA PRO A 550 13.30 -0.58 28.85
C PRO A 550 13.74 0.22 30.08
N GLU A 551 14.73 1.13 29.92
CA GLU A 551 15.29 1.90 31.04
C GLU A 551 14.24 2.74 31.78
N ASP A 552 13.26 3.30 31.07
CA ASP A 552 12.17 4.08 31.65
C ASP A 552 11.27 3.21 32.55
N VAL A 553 10.92 2.00 32.09
CA VAL A 553 10.16 1.02 32.87
C VAL A 553 10.98 0.55 34.07
N GLN A 554 12.26 0.25 33.87
CA GLN A 554 13.18 -0.17 34.93
C GLN A 554 13.29 0.89 36.04
N ASN A 555 13.57 2.14 35.66
CA ASN A 555 13.70 3.26 36.60
C ASN A 555 12.39 3.52 37.35
N SER A 556 11.24 3.45 36.66
CA SER A 556 9.92 3.56 37.27
C SER A 556 9.69 2.47 38.33
N LEU A 557 9.96 1.20 37.99
CA LEU A 557 9.78 0.09 38.91
C LEU A 557 10.71 0.18 40.11
N VAL A 558 11.99 0.51 39.90
CA VAL A 558 12.97 0.73 40.98
C VAL A 558 12.50 1.83 41.94
N ALA A 559 12.06 2.98 41.40
CA ALA A 559 11.58 4.08 42.21
C ALA A 559 10.37 3.67 43.07
N ILE A 560 9.47 2.85 42.53
CA ILE A 560 8.27 2.37 43.23
C ILE A 560 8.61 1.36 44.32
N ILE A 561 9.56 0.45 44.04
CA ILE A 561 10.07 -0.49 45.05
C ILE A 561 10.64 0.28 46.23
N LEU A 562 11.55 1.24 45.98
CA LEU A 562 12.20 2.00 47.04
C LEU A 562 11.22 2.92 47.80
N ARG A 563 10.22 3.48 47.11
CA ARG A 563 9.19 4.34 47.73
C ARG A 563 8.23 3.55 48.60
N THR A 564 7.79 2.38 48.15
CA THR A 564 6.84 1.52 48.89
C THR A 564 7.54 0.73 49.99
N ARG A 565 8.81 0.36 49.79
CA ARG A 565 9.64 -0.42 50.71
C ARG A 565 10.99 0.28 51.02
N PRO A 566 10.99 1.33 51.86
CA PRO A 566 12.22 2.05 52.23
C PRO A 566 13.24 1.20 53.00
N ASP A 567 12.79 0.09 53.60
CA ASP A 567 13.62 -0.92 54.25
C ASP A 567 14.58 -1.62 53.27
N VAL A 568 14.20 -1.75 51.99
CA VAL A 568 15.10 -2.23 50.92
C VAL A 568 16.27 -1.26 50.74
N ALA A 569 16.04 0.05 50.76
CA ALA A 569 17.11 1.05 50.64
C ALA A 569 18.07 0.99 51.84
N LYS A 570 17.52 0.86 53.06
CA LYS A 570 18.32 0.72 54.29
C LYS A 570 19.17 -0.54 54.28
N ARG A 571 18.59 -1.69 53.91
CA ARG A 571 19.32 -2.96 53.86
C ARG A 571 20.46 -2.91 52.84
N ARG A 572 20.21 -2.33 51.66
CA ARG A 572 21.26 -2.13 50.64
C ARG A 572 22.40 -1.24 51.11
N ALA A 573 22.10 -0.16 51.84
CA ALA A 573 23.13 0.70 52.41
C ALA A 573 24.00 -0.06 53.43
N GLN A 574 23.37 -0.86 54.30
CA GLN A 574 24.07 -1.72 55.27
C GLN A 574 24.90 -2.81 54.60
N ASP A 575 24.38 -3.47 53.58
CA ASP A 575 25.11 -4.51 52.83
C ASP A 575 26.31 -3.90 52.09
N GLN A 576 26.17 -2.69 51.54
CA GLN A 576 27.27 -1.96 50.90
C GLN A 576 28.34 -1.53 51.93
N GLU A 577 27.93 -1.03 53.09
CA GLU A 577 28.85 -0.64 54.15
C GLU A 577 29.61 -1.86 54.69
N ARG A 578 28.93 -2.99 54.87
CA ARG A 578 29.55 -4.27 55.25
C ARG A 578 30.50 -4.78 54.17
N ALA A 579 30.14 -4.66 52.89
CA ALA A 579 31.03 -5.04 51.79
C ALA A 579 32.28 -4.15 51.74
N ASN A 580 32.14 -2.84 51.95
CA ASN A 580 33.28 -1.93 52.05
C ASN A 580 34.18 -2.26 53.24
N GLN A 581 33.60 -2.56 54.41
CA GLN A 581 34.37 -2.99 55.59
C GLN A 581 35.12 -4.32 55.37
N ILE A 582 34.54 -5.26 54.63
CA ILE A 582 35.21 -6.51 54.26
C ILE A 582 36.36 -6.25 53.26
N LEU A 583 36.15 -5.35 52.30
CA LEU A 583 37.21 -4.94 51.35
C LEU A 583 38.35 -4.24 52.08
N ASP A 584 38.06 -3.41 53.08
CA ASP A 584 39.06 -2.73 53.91
C ASP A 584 39.83 -3.69 54.84
N GLN A 585 39.27 -4.89 55.11
CA GLN A 585 39.87 -5.93 55.97
C GLN A 585 40.46 -7.12 55.19
N ALA A 586 40.25 -7.18 53.88
CA ALA A 586 40.85 -8.22 53.05
C ALA A 586 42.37 -8.04 53.05
N PRO A 587 43.17 -9.11 53.26
CA PRO A 587 44.62 -9.00 53.17
C PRO A 587 44.95 -8.56 51.74
N VAL A 588 45.38 -7.31 51.61
CA VAL A 588 45.92 -6.77 50.37
C VAL A 588 47.21 -7.52 50.13
N ASP A 589 47.18 -8.55 49.29
CA ASP A 589 48.40 -9.09 48.72
C ASP A 589 49.03 -7.94 47.93
N GLU A 590 50.15 -7.39 48.41
CA GLU A 590 50.79 -6.20 47.84
C GLU A 590 51.21 -6.41 46.36
N GLY A 591 51.15 -7.65 45.85
CA GLY A 591 51.33 -8.01 44.45
C GLY A 591 50.06 -8.05 43.58
N VAL A 592 48.85 -7.85 44.13
CA VAL A 592 47.58 -7.99 43.38
C VAL A 592 46.72 -6.72 43.50
N LEU A 593 46.46 -6.10 42.35
CA LEU A 593 45.65 -4.88 42.25
C LEU A 593 44.17 -5.25 42.07
N TRP A 594 43.36 -5.02 43.09
CA TRP A 594 41.92 -5.29 43.07
C TRP A 594 41.15 -4.09 42.51
N VAL A 595 40.43 -4.28 41.41
CA VAL A 595 39.62 -3.24 40.76
C VAL A 595 38.23 -3.76 40.41
N THR A 596 37.22 -2.89 40.38
CA THR A 596 35.90 -3.25 39.85
C THR A 596 35.98 -3.54 38.36
N ALA A 597 35.05 -4.31 37.80
CA ALA A 597 35.06 -4.63 36.35
C ALA A 597 35.01 -3.36 35.48
N GLU A 598 34.23 -2.34 35.88
CA GLU A 598 34.24 -1.02 35.25
C GLU A 598 35.57 -0.29 35.42
N GLY A 599 36.17 -0.34 36.60
CA GLY A 599 37.47 0.26 36.89
C GLY A 599 38.58 -0.36 36.03
N TYR A 600 38.59 -1.70 35.91
CA TYR A 600 39.53 -2.43 35.06
C TYR A 600 39.37 -2.05 33.58
N ALA A 601 38.15 -2.00 33.07
CA ALA A 601 37.87 -1.63 31.68
C ALA A 601 38.31 -0.19 31.38
N ARG A 602 38.08 0.74 32.32
CA ARG A 602 38.54 2.12 32.22
C ARG A 602 40.07 2.19 32.18
N PHE A 603 40.73 1.48 33.09
CA PHE A 603 42.20 1.43 33.16
C PHE A 603 42.81 0.81 31.91
N GLN A 604 42.22 -0.25 31.36
CA GLN A 604 42.64 -0.84 30.07
C GLN A 604 42.48 0.14 28.91
N SER A 605 41.38 0.89 28.86
CA SER A 605 41.16 1.90 27.83
C SER A 605 42.15 3.06 27.94
N GLU A 606 42.42 3.54 29.16
CA GLU A 606 43.41 4.59 29.43
C GLU A 606 44.83 4.10 29.08
N TYR A 607 45.19 2.88 29.47
CA TYR A 607 46.48 2.26 29.12
C TYR A 607 46.67 2.10 27.62
N ASN A 608 45.65 1.58 26.90
CA ASN A 608 45.73 1.44 25.44
C ASN A 608 45.88 2.78 24.74
N LYS A 609 45.23 3.83 25.25
CA LYS A 609 45.35 5.18 24.70
C LYS A 609 46.76 5.75 24.95
N LEU A 610 47.28 5.57 26.15
CA LEU A 610 48.65 5.96 26.50
C LEU A 610 49.69 5.24 25.62
N VAL A 611 49.57 3.92 25.45
CA VAL A 611 50.55 3.11 24.72
C VAL A 611 50.47 3.28 23.21
N ASN A 612 49.27 3.42 22.64
CA ASN A 612 49.09 3.44 21.19
C ASN A 612 48.93 4.85 20.60
N ASP A 613 48.45 5.83 21.37
CA ASP A 613 48.18 7.18 20.86
C ASP A 613 49.13 8.24 21.43
N GLU A 614 49.59 8.13 22.68
CA GLU A 614 50.31 9.22 23.37
C GLU A 614 51.81 8.97 23.57
N ILE A 615 52.28 7.71 23.51
CA ILE A 615 53.71 7.37 23.56
C ILE A 615 54.15 6.94 22.14
N PRO A 616 54.94 7.76 21.41
CA PRO A 616 55.49 7.34 20.14
C PRO A 616 56.58 6.28 20.38
N LEU A 617 56.60 5.22 19.56
CA LEU A 617 57.74 4.31 19.46
C LEU A 617 59.05 5.05 19.14
#